data_AF-A0A7W0JZN3-F1
#
_entry.id   AF-A0A7W0JZN3-F1
#
_cell.length_a   1.000
_cell.length_b   1.000
_cell.length_c   1.000
_cell.angle_alpha   90.00
_cell.angle_beta   90.00
_cell.angle_gamma   90.00
#
_symmetry.space_group_name_H-M   'P 1'
#
loop_
_entity.id
_entity.type
_entity.pdbx_description
1 polymer ?
#
loop_
_entity_poly.entity_id
_entity_poly.type
_entity_poly.pdbx_seq_one_letter_code
_entity_poly.pdbx_strand_id
1 'polypeptide(L)'
;MNELQFADDVLARIRARGGQYHERSYLFMLATIEYLQTRLEARRHVSGAELAWACRDFAREQFGLLAPHVLGHWGITRTNDFGRIVFTLVEVGLLVTQPGDHESDFEGVYVFADAFGDVYEWHGVRGA
;
A
#
# COMPACT_ATOMS: atom_id res chain seq x y z
N MET A 1 -6.09 -20.37 13.28
CA MET A 1 -6.57 -19.82 12.00
C MET A 1 -5.34 -19.55 11.17
N ASN A 2 -5.18 -20.22 10.03
CA ASN A 2 -3.97 -20.07 9.20
C ASN A 2 -4.01 -18.70 8.49
N GLU A 3 -2.87 -18.03 8.34
CA GLU A 3 -2.73 -16.73 7.64
C GLU A 3 -3.36 -16.77 6.24
N LEU A 4 -3.24 -17.90 5.54
CA LEU A 4 -3.86 -18.12 4.22
C LEU A 4 -5.39 -18.10 4.27
N GLN A 5 -6.01 -18.73 5.28
CA GLN A 5 -7.47 -18.74 5.43
C GLN A 5 -8.02 -17.35 5.76
N PHE A 6 -7.30 -16.57 6.57
CA PHE A 6 -7.68 -15.20 6.88
C PHE A 6 -7.64 -14.32 5.62
N ALA A 7 -6.58 -14.42 4.81
CA ALA A 7 -6.48 -13.70 3.54
C ALA A 7 -7.62 -14.06 2.58
N ASP A 8 -7.96 -15.35 2.45
CA ASP A 8 -9.05 -15.79 1.57
C ASP A 8 -10.42 -15.22 2.00
N ASP A 9 -10.72 -15.23 3.30
CA ASP A 9 -11.96 -14.68 3.85
C ASP A 9 -12.06 -13.17 3.64
N VAL A 10 -10.95 -12.45 3.83
CA VAL A 10 -10.84 -11.01 3.55
C VAL A 10 -11.14 -10.72 2.08
N LEU A 11 -10.49 -11.45 1.18
CA LEU A 11 -10.66 -11.26 -0.26
C LEU A 11 -12.06 -11.64 -0.73
N ALA A 12 -12.70 -12.63 -0.12
CA ALA A 12 -14.09 -13.00 -0.42
C ALA A 12 -15.06 -11.86 -0.09
N ARG A 13 -14.89 -11.19 1.06
CA ARG A 13 -15.72 -10.04 1.46
C ARG A 13 -15.55 -8.85 0.51
N ILE A 14 -14.32 -8.59 0.08
CA ILE A 14 -14.02 -7.51 -0.86
C ILE A 14 -14.60 -7.81 -2.25
N ARG A 15 -14.46 -9.06 -2.73
CA ARG A 15 -15.04 -9.50 -4.02
C ARG A 15 -16.56 -9.40 -4.06
N ALA A 16 -17.24 -9.80 -2.98
CA ALA A 16 -18.70 -9.71 -2.89
C ALA A 16 -19.24 -8.27 -3.03
N ARG A 17 -18.40 -7.25 -2.77
CA ARG A 17 -18.76 -5.83 -2.89
C ARG A 17 -18.43 -5.20 -4.25
N GLY A 18 -17.76 -5.91 -5.16
CA GLY A 18 -17.34 -5.35 -6.45
C GLY A 18 -16.20 -4.34 -6.30
N GLY A 19 -15.14 -4.72 -5.57
CA GLY A 19 -13.98 -3.86 -5.29
C GLY A 19 -13.42 -3.17 -6.54
N GLN A 20 -13.09 -1.88 -6.42
CA GLN A 20 -12.61 -1.03 -7.52
C GLN A 20 -11.17 -1.32 -7.95
N TYR A 21 -10.41 -1.99 -7.09
CA TYR A 21 -9.00 -2.34 -7.29
C TYR A 21 -8.79 -3.84 -7.36
N HIS A 22 -7.69 -4.24 -7.98
CA HIS A 22 -7.26 -5.63 -8.01
C HIS A 22 -7.04 -6.16 -6.59
N GLU A 23 -7.43 -7.40 -6.29
CA GLU A 23 -7.38 -7.99 -4.94
C GLU A 23 -6.02 -7.84 -4.21
N ARG A 24 -4.93 -7.91 -4.97
CA ARG A 24 -3.57 -7.76 -4.45
C ARG A 24 -3.28 -6.36 -3.89
N SER A 25 -4.03 -5.33 -4.28
CA SER A 25 -3.89 -3.98 -3.71
C SER A 25 -4.22 -3.93 -2.22
N TYR A 26 -5.24 -4.70 -1.81
CA TYR A 26 -5.67 -4.78 -0.42
C TYR A 26 -4.67 -5.57 0.43
N LEU A 27 -4.15 -6.68 -0.11
CA LEU A 27 -3.07 -7.42 0.55
C LEU A 27 -1.80 -6.59 0.66
N PHE A 28 -1.45 -5.85 -0.39
CA PHE A 28 -0.33 -4.92 -0.39
C PHE A 28 -0.49 -3.84 0.69
N MET A 29 -1.70 -3.30 0.89
CA MET A 29 -1.96 -2.31 1.93
C MET A 29 -1.79 -2.89 3.33
N LEU A 30 -2.34 -4.08 3.60
CA LEU A 30 -2.17 -4.76 4.89
C LEU A 30 -0.69 -5.06 5.18
N ALA A 31 0.03 -5.56 4.18
CA ALA A 31 1.47 -5.80 4.27
C ALA A 31 2.27 -4.51 4.49
N THR A 32 1.88 -3.38 3.87
CA THR A 32 2.52 -2.07 4.09
C THR A 32 2.32 -1.59 5.53
N ILE A 33 1.13 -1.78 6.10
CA ILE A 33 0.86 -1.41 7.50
C ILE A 33 1.74 -2.23 8.44
N GLU A 34 1.88 -3.54 8.21
CA GLU A 34 2.79 -4.40 8.98
C GLU A 34 4.26 -3.97 8.79
N TYR A 35 4.68 -3.74 7.56
CA TYR A 35 5.98 -3.20 7.20
C TYR A 35 6.34 -1.93 7.95
N LEU A 36 5.39 -1.00 8.06
CA LEU A 36 5.60 0.26 8.77
C LEU A 36 5.64 0.05 10.28
N GLN A 37 4.71 -0.75 10.82
CA GLN A 37 4.63 -0.99 12.27
C GLN A 37 5.84 -1.71 12.83
N THR A 38 6.48 -2.60 12.06
CA THR A 38 7.71 -3.29 12.48
C THR A 38 8.92 -2.34 12.57
N ARG A 39 8.85 -1.16 11.93
CA ARG A 39 9.89 -0.12 11.95
C ARG A 39 9.63 1.00 12.95
N LEU A 40 8.44 1.05 13.55
CA LEU A 40 8.13 2.01 14.60
C LEU A 40 8.62 1.49 15.95
N GLU A 41 9.19 2.38 16.77
CA GLU A 41 9.63 2.04 18.13
C GLU A 41 8.47 1.55 19.02
N ALA A 42 7.26 2.05 18.75
CA ALA A 42 6.03 1.63 19.42
C ALA A 42 4.85 1.57 18.44
N ARG A 43 3.98 0.58 18.62
CA ARG A 43 2.75 0.43 17.82
C ARG A 43 1.81 1.61 18.09
N ARG A 44 1.58 2.43 17.09
CA ARG A 44 0.68 3.59 17.13
C ARG A 44 -0.15 3.70 15.87
N HIS A 45 -1.15 4.58 15.91
CA HIS A 45 -1.85 5.00 14.70
C HIS A 45 -0.90 5.79 13.79
N VAL A 46 -1.11 5.62 12.48
CA VAL A 46 -0.27 6.16 11.41
C VAL A 46 -1.15 7.07 10.57
N SER A 47 -0.67 8.29 10.31
CA SER A 47 -1.38 9.24 9.46
C SER A 47 -1.42 8.78 7.99
N GLY A 48 -2.39 9.28 7.21
CA GLY A 48 -2.50 8.95 5.79
C GLY A 48 -1.22 9.25 4.99
N ALA A 49 -0.58 10.39 5.27
CA ALA A 49 0.68 10.76 4.62
C ALA A 49 1.84 9.81 4.97
N GLU A 50 1.99 9.44 6.25
CA GLU A 50 3.02 8.45 6.67
C GLU A 50 2.79 7.10 5.99
N LEU A 51 1.54 6.65 5.92
CA LEU A 51 1.20 5.39 5.26
C LEU A 51 1.45 5.44 3.74
N ALA A 52 1.13 6.57 3.09
CA ALA A 52 1.42 6.74 1.67
C ALA A 52 2.93 6.65 1.38
N TRP A 53 3.78 7.29 2.19
CA TRP A 53 5.23 7.16 2.05
C TRP A 53 5.71 5.73 2.30
N ALA A 54 5.15 5.04 3.30
CA ALA A 54 5.44 3.63 3.53
C ALA A 54 5.04 2.75 2.33
N CYS A 55 3.93 3.05 1.64
CA CYS A 55 3.56 2.35 0.41
C CYS A 55 4.61 2.52 -0.69
N ARG A 56 5.18 3.72 -0.87
CA ARG A 56 6.28 3.95 -1.82
C ARG A 56 7.49 3.08 -1.47
N ASP A 57 7.93 3.16 -0.22
CA ASP A 57 9.16 2.50 0.23
C ASP A 57 9.01 0.98 0.18
N PHE A 58 7.87 0.47 0.64
CA PHE A 58 7.56 -0.94 0.56
C PHE A 58 7.47 -1.43 -0.89
N ALA A 59 6.78 -0.71 -1.78
CA ALA A 59 6.70 -1.08 -3.19
C ALA A 59 8.08 -1.13 -3.86
N ARG A 60 8.96 -0.18 -3.54
CA ARG A 60 10.35 -0.18 -4.02
C ARG A 60 11.14 -1.37 -3.48
N GLU A 61 11.00 -1.69 -2.21
CA GLU A 61 11.68 -2.82 -1.58
C GLU A 61 11.24 -4.17 -2.18
N GLN A 62 9.95 -4.32 -2.50
CA GLN A 62 9.40 -5.56 -3.04
C GLN A 62 9.60 -5.73 -4.56
N PHE A 63 9.52 -4.63 -5.33
CA PHE A 63 9.43 -4.69 -6.79
C PHE A 63 10.52 -3.91 -7.52
N GLY A 64 11.32 -3.12 -6.81
CA GLY A 64 12.36 -2.28 -7.40
C GLY A 64 11.79 -1.38 -8.50
N LEU A 65 12.43 -1.39 -9.67
CA LEU A 65 12.02 -0.61 -10.84
C LEU A 65 10.66 -1.00 -11.41
N LEU A 66 10.14 -2.18 -11.06
CA LEU A 66 8.82 -2.62 -11.50
C LEU A 66 7.68 -2.12 -10.60
N ALA A 67 7.99 -1.47 -9.46
CA ALA A 67 7.00 -0.94 -8.53
C ALA A 67 5.87 -0.14 -9.21
N PRO A 68 6.13 0.89 -10.05
CA PRO A 68 5.04 1.66 -10.68
C PRO A 68 4.20 0.81 -11.64
N HIS A 69 4.79 -0.18 -12.31
CA HIS A 69 4.06 -1.07 -13.22
C HIS A 69 3.17 -2.06 -12.47
N VAL A 70 3.67 -2.64 -11.38
CA VAL A 70 2.91 -3.56 -10.52
C VAL A 70 1.75 -2.83 -9.86
N LEU A 71 2.00 -1.67 -9.26
CA LEU A 71 0.96 -0.84 -8.66
C LEU A 71 -0.08 -0.41 -9.71
N GLY A 72 0.37 0.04 -10.89
CA GLY A 72 -0.49 0.42 -11.99
C GLY A 72 -1.38 -0.72 -12.49
N HIS A 73 -0.84 -1.95 -12.57
CA HIS A 73 -1.63 -3.14 -12.91
C HIS A 73 -2.72 -3.42 -11.88
N TRP A 74 -2.52 -3.06 -10.61
CA TRP A 74 -3.53 -3.17 -9.56
C TRP A 74 -4.52 -2.00 -9.51
N GLY A 75 -4.37 -1.02 -10.41
CA GLY A 75 -5.19 0.19 -10.47
C GLY A 75 -4.71 1.33 -9.57
N ILE A 76 -3.54 1.19 -8.94
CA ILE A 76 -2.94 2.23 -8.10
C ILE A 76 -2.03 3.09 -8.95
N THR A 77 -2.41 4.35 -9.15
CA THR A 77 -1.72 5.31 -10.04
C THR A 77 -1.36 6.62 -9.35
N ARG A 78 -2.01 6.92 -8.22
CA ARG A 78 -1.78 8.12 -7.41
C ARG A 78 -2.04 7.81 -5.95
N THR A 79 -1.59 8.69 -5.07
CA THR A 79 -1.71 8.48 -3.62
C THR A 79 -3.16 8.42 -3.14
N ASN A 80 -4.10 9.13 -3.78
CA ASN A 80 -5.53 9.05 -3.49
C ASN A 80 -6.07 7.60 -3.59
N ASP A 81 -5.48 6.77 -4.45
CA ASP A 81 -5.92 5.39 -4.62
C ASP A 81 -5.64 4.56 -3.34
N PHE A 82 -4.58 4.89 -2.59
CA PHE A 82 -4.31 4.29 -1.28
C PHE A 82 -5.40 4.63 -0.26
N GLY A 83 -5.85 5.88 -0.22
CA GLY A 83 -6.95 6.29 0.66
C GLY A 83 -8.20 5.47 0.40
N ARG A 84 -8.59 5.31 -0.87
CA ARG A 84 -9.75 4.47 -1.26
C ARG A 84 -9.59 3.02 -0.80
N ILE A 85 -8.40 2.45 -0.94
CA ILE A 85 -8.10 1.08 -0.49
C ILE A 85 -8.22 0.98 1.03
N VAL A 86 -7.63 1.92 1.78
CA VAL A 86 -7.70 1.97 3.25
C VAL A 86 -9.15 2.08 3.72
N PHE A 87 -9.93 3.01 3.16
CA PHE A 87 -11.32 3.20 3.56
C PHE A 87 -12.20 2.01 3.16
N THR A 88 -11.93 1.36 2.02
CA THR A 88 -12.58 0.08 1.69
C THR A 88 -12.28 -0.99 2.75
N LEU A 89 -11.03 -1.07 3.24
CA LEU A 89 -10.64 -2.00 4.31
C LEU A 89 -11.30 -1.67 5.66
N VAL A 90 -11.52 -0.39 5.95
CA VAL A 90 -12.26 0.06 7.14
C VAL A 90 -13.73 -0.37 7.04
N GLU A 91 -14.37 -0.15 5.90
CA GLU A 91 -15.77 -0.51 5.69
C GLU A 91 -16.05 -2.01 5.82
N VAL A 92 -15.09 -2.87 5.46
CA VAL A 92 -15.21 -4.34 5.63
C VAL A 92 -14.74 -4.83 7.01
N GLY A 93 -14.35 -3.90 7.90
CA GLY A 93 -14.03 -4.17 9.30
C GLY A 93 -12.62 -4.73 9.53
N LEU A 94 -11.67 -4.50 8.62
CA LEU A 94 -10.29 -4.97 8.74
C LEU A 94 -9.33 -3.93 9.28
N LEU A 95 -9.65 -2.65 9.08
CA LEU A 95 -8.93 -1.52 9.64
C LEU A 95 -9.86 -0.66 10.49
N VAL A 96 -9.27 0.15 11.35
CA VAL A 96 -9.98 1.12 12.20
C VAL A 96 -9.33 2.48 12.01
N THR A 97 -10.14 3.51 11.85
CA THR A 97 -9.71 4.92 11.75
C THR A 97 -9.75 5.61 13.12
N GLN A 98 -9.11 6.77 13.20
CA GLN A 98 -9.26 7.71 14.30
C GLN A 98 -10.25 8.84 13.94
N PRO A 99 -10.82 9.53 14.95
CA PRO A 99 -11.60 10.73 14.72
C PRO A 99 -10.74 11.78 13.98
N GLY A 100 -11.18 12.17 12.78
CA GLY A 100 -10.48 13.14 11.94
C GLY A 100 -9.72 12.55 10.76
N ASP A 101 -9.64 11.21 10.63
CA ASP A 101 -9.06 10.59 9.45
C ASP A 101 -10.01 10.72 8.25
N HIS A 102 -9.46 11.12 7.11
CA HIS A 102 -10.18 11.29 5.87
C HIS A 102 -9.45 10.64 4.69
N GLU A 103 -10.20 10.19 3.68
CA GLU A 103 -9.60 9.68 2.44
C GLU A 103 -8.70 10.73 1.77
N SER A 104 -9.04 12.01 1.92
CA SER A 104 -8.26 13.16 1.45
C SER A 104 -6.88 13.29 2.08
N ASP A 105 -6.59 12.62 3.20
CA ASP A 105 -5.27 12.66 3.83
C ASP A 105 -4.19 11.99 2.96
N PHE A 106 -4.63 11.24 1.93
CA PHE A 106 -3.79 10.63 0.91
C PHE A 106 -3.72 11.46 -0.37
N GLU A 107 -4.46 12.56 -0.49
CA GLU A 107 -4.51 13.36 -1.70
C GLU A 107 -3.20 14.15 -1.91
N GLY A 108 -2.57 13.95 -3.07
CA GLY A 108 -1.41 14.76 -3.47
C GLY A 108 -0.17 14.63 -2.57
N VAL A 109 -0.06 13.57 -1.76
CA VAL A 109 1.11 13.38 -0.87
C VAL A 109 2.41 13.31 -1.67
N TYR A 110 2.39 12.65 -2.83
CA TYR A 110 3.47 12.69 -3.82
C TYR A 110 2.98 12.33 -5.22
N VAL A 111 3.78 12.70 -6.22
CA VAL A 111 3.59 12.31 -7.62
C VAL A 111 4.32 11.00 -7.89
N PHE A 112 3.63 10.00 -8.45
CA PHE A 112 4.20 8.67 -8.71
C PHE A 112 5.40 8.72 -9.67
N ALA A 113 5.34 9.57 -10.70
CA ALA A 113 6.45 9.73 -11.64
C ALA A 113 7.74 10.17 -10.94
N ASP A 114 7.65 11.09 -9.98
CA ASP A 114 8.82 11.54 -9.21
C ASP A 114 9.21 10.48 -8.17
N ALA A 115 8.24 9.92 -7.47
CA ALA A 115 8.47 8.95 -6.39
C ALA A 115 9.04 7.60 -6.86
N PHE A 116 8.82 7.22 -8.12
CA PHE A 116 9.36 5.99 -8.71
C PHE A 116 10.34 6.25 -9.86
N GLY A 117 10.58 7.52 -10.22
CA GLY A 117 11.41 7.93 -11.36
C GLY A 117 12.91 7.96 -11.10
N ASP A 118 13.38 7.48 -9.94
CA ASP A 118 14.82 7.47 -9.66
C ASP A 118 15.57 6.67 -10.73
N VAL A 119 16.64 7.28 -11.22
CA VAL A 119 17.61 6.65 -12.10
C VAL A 119 18.17 5.45 -11.36
N TYR A 120 17.99 4.25 -11.92
CA TYR A 120 18.66 3.06 -11.40
C TYR A 120 20.17 3.28 -11.48
N GLU A 121 20.83 3.52 -10.35
CA GLU A 121 22.28 3.50 -10.28
C GLU A 121 22.76 2.06 -10.47
N TRP A 122 23.01 1.68 -11.72
CA TRP A 122 23.67 0.43 -12.03
C TRP A 122 25.08 0.46 -11.40
N HIS A 123 25.29 -0.34 -10.36
CA HIS A 123 26.58 -0.39 -9.65
C HIS A 123 27.62 -1.32 -10.30
N GLY A 124 27.29 -1.88 -11.47
CA GLY A 124 28.18 -2.73 -12.21
C GLY A 124 28.20 -4.19 -11.84
N VAL A 125 28.71 -5.01 -12.78
CA VAL A 125 29.17 -6.37 -12.45
C VAL A 125 30.51 -6.19 -11.76
N ARG A 126 30.59 -6.45 -10.45
CA ARG A 126 31.87 -6.51 -9.75
C ARG A 126 32.64 -7.73 -10.24
N GLY A 127 33.74 -7.49 -10.93
CA GLY A 127 34.70 -8.51 -11.36
C GLY A 127 34.52 -8.93 -12.82
N ALA A 128 35.31 -8.32 -13.69
CA ALA A 128 35.84 -8.94 -14.89
C ALA A 128 37.36 -9.07 -14.71
#